data_AF-A0A538PL14-F1
#
_entry.id   AF-A0A538PL14-F1
#
_cell.length_a   1.000
_cell.length_b   1.000
_cell.length_c   1.000
_cell.angle_alpha   90.00
_cell.angle_beta   90.00
_cell.angle_gamma   90.00
#
_symmetry.space_group_name_H-M   'P 1'
#
loop_
_entity.id
_entity.type
_entity.pdbx_description
1 polymer ?
#
loop_
_entity_poly.entity_id
_entity_poly.type
_entity_poly.pdbx_seq_one_letter_code
_entity_poly.pdbx_strand_id
1 'polypeptide(L)' 'MKVDKLSISLDPQLGDEVRVAADRAGVSVSAWLADAAAARLRKQALADFLSGWQARHGKITAAELARARVELGYPGGKRR' A
#
# COMPACT_ATOMS: atom_id res chain seq x y z
N MET A 1 6.38 -21.44 -12.19
CA MET A 1 6.04 -20.80 -10.91
C MET A 1 4.82 -21.51 -10.33
N LYS A 2 4.86 -21.92 -9.06
CA LYS A 2 3.69 -22.48 -8.39
C LYS A 2 2.77 -21.33 -8.01
N VAL A 3 1.52 -21.36 -8.47
CA VAL A 3 0.51 -20.36 -8.14
C VAL A 3 -0.38 -20.95 -7.04
N ASP A 4 -0.51 -20.23 -5.93
CA ASP A 4 -1.50 -20.53 -4.90
C ASP A 4 -2.85 -19.92 -5.31
N LYS A 5 -3.89 -20.74 -5.42
CA LYS A 5 -5.21 -20.31 -5.90
C LYS A 5 -6.13 -20.03 -4.73
N LEU A 6 -6.63 -18.80 -4.67
CA LEU A 6 -7.54 -18.35 -3.63
C LEU A 6 -8.95 -18.20 -4.19
N SER A 7 -9.93 -18.79 -3.52
CA SER A 7 -11.35 -18.51 -3.74
C SER A 7 -11.79 -17.45 -2.73
N ILE A 8 -12.30 -16.32 -3.21
CA ILE A 8 -12.71 -15.20 -2.36
C ILE A 8 -14.12 -14.73 -2.77
N SER A 9 -14.91 -14.36 -1.77
CA SER A 9 -16.19 -13.68 -1.98
C SER A 9 -15.98 -12.18 -1.84
N LEU A 10 -16.49 -11.42 -2.80
CA LEU A 10 -16.47 -9.96 -2.78
C LEU A 10 -17.91 -9.44 -2.82
N ASP A 11 -18.10 -8.25 -2.27
CA ASP A 11 -19.29 -7.47 -2.60
C ASP A 11 -19.40 -7.33 -4.13
N PRO A 12 -20.59 -7.51 -4.74
CA PRO A 12 -20.74 -7.48 -6.20
C PRO A 12 -20.23 -6.18 -6.83
N GLN A 13 -20.55 -5.03 -6.22
CA GLN A 13 -20.13 -3.73 -6.73
C GLN A 13 -18.60 -3.60 -6.65
N LEU A 14 -17.99 -4.03 -5.55
CA LEU A 14 -16.53 -4.07 -5.44
C LEU A 14 -15.90 -4.98 -6.50
N GLY A 15 -16.51 -6.13 -6.79
CA GLY A 15 -16.06 -7.02 -7.85
C GLY A 15 -16.03 -6.35 -9.21
N ASP A 16 -17.05 -5.56 -9.55
CA ASP A 16 -17.11 -4.80 -10.80
C ASP A 16 -16.07 -3.69 -10.86
N GLU A 17 -15.90 -2.94 -9.76
CA GLU A 17 -14.87 -1.90 -9.65
C GLU A 17 -13.45 -2.48 -9.82
N VAL A 18 -13.18 -3.65 -9.25
CA VAL A 18 -11.90 -4.36 -9.41
C VAL A 18 -11.65 -4.75 -10.86
N ARG A 19 -12.67 -5.27 -11.58
CA ARG A 19 -12.54 -5.62 -13.00
C ARG A 19 -12.21 -4.39 -13.84
N VAL A 20 -12.95 -3.30 -13.65
CA VAL A 20 -12.70 -2.03 -14.35
C VAL A 20 -11.29 -1.49 -14.04
N ALA A 21 -10.84 -1.59 -12.80
CA ALA A 21 -9.51 -1.14 -12.42
C ALA A 21 -8.39 -2.00 -13.03
N ALA A 22 -8.58 -3.32 -13.08
CA ALA A 22 -7.64 -4.24 -13.71
C ALA A 22 -7.54 -3.98 -15.22
N ASP A 23 -8.69 -3.80 -15.90
CA ASP A 23 -8.76 -3.48 -17.33
C ASP A 23 -8.06 -2.15 -17.64
N ARG A 24 -8.31 -1.09 -16.84
CA ARG A 24 -7.62 0.20 -16.98
C ARG A 24 -6.11 0.10 -16.77
N ALA A 25 -5.67 -0.81 -15.91
CA ALA A 25 -4.26 -1.07 -15.65
C ALA A 25 -3.62 -2.02 -16.68
N GLY A 26 -4.41 -2.63 -17.58
CA GLY A 26 -3.91 -3.56 -18.59
C GLY A 26 -3.40 -4.89 -18.01
N VAL A 27 -3.91 -5.31 -16.83
CA VAL A 27 -3.49 -6.54 -16.14
C VAL A 27 -4.70 -7.41 -15.80
N SER A 28 -4.47 -8.69 -15.48
CA SER A 28 -5.56 -9.56 -15.02
C SER A 28 -6.08 -9.13 -13.64
N VAL A 29 -7.34 -9.50 -13.35
CA VAL A 29 -7.96 -9.29 -12.02
C VAL A 29 -7.10 -9.89 -10.89
N SER A 30 -6.54 -11.08 -11.11
CA SER A 30 -5.69 -11.73 -10.11
C SER A 30 -4.38 -10.98 -9.88
N ALA A 31 -3.75 -10.45 -10.93
CA ALA A 31 -2.55 -9.63 -10.82
C ALA A 31 -2.84 -8.31 -10.10
N TRP A 32 -3.94 -7.64 -10.47
CA TRP A 32 -4.36 -6.40 -9.83
C TRP A 32 -4.64 -6.58 -8.32
N LEU A 33 -5.36 -7.65 -7.95
CA LEU A 33 -5.62 -7.98 -6.56
C LEU A 33 -4.35 -8.37 -5.79
N ALA A 34 -3.44 -9.12 -6.42
CA ALA A 34 -2.16 -9.46 -5.81
C ALA A 34 -1.31 -8.21 -5.52
N ASP A 35 -1.27 -7.26 -6.45
CA ASP A 35 -0.56 -5.99 -6.27
C ASP A 35 -1.20 -5.14 -5.16
N ALA A 36 -2.53 -5.05 -5.13
CA ALA A 36 -3.25 -4.35 -4.08
C ALA A 36 -2.99 -4.97 -2.70
N ALA A 37 -3.04 -6.31 -2.60
CA ALA A 37 -2.73 -7.03 -1.37
C ALA A 37 -1.28 -6.81 -0.94
N ALA A 38 -0.32 -6.92 -1.86
CA ALA A 38 1.09 -6.70 -1.58
C ALA A 38 1.36 -5.25 -1.15
N ALA A 39 0.70 -4.26 -1.76
CA ALA A 39 0.79 -2.86 -1.35
C ALA A 39 0.26 -2.64 0.07
N ARG A 40 -0.86 -3.29 0.45
CA ARG A 40 -1.39 -3.22 1.81
C ARG A 40 -0.45 -3.86 2.83
N LEU A 41 0.07 -5.06 2.54
CA LEU A 41 1.01 -5.77 3.42
C LEU A 41 2.31 -4.98 3.61
N ARG A 42 2.87 -4.39 2.55
CA ARG A 42 4.07 -3.53 2.66
C ARG A 42 3.82 -2.32 3.56
N LYS A 43 2.66 -1.68 3.46
CA LYS A 43 2.29 -0.54 4.34
C LYS A 43 2.19 -0.98 5.81
N GLN A 44 1.60 -2.14 6.09
CA GLN A 44 1.51 -2.70 7.44
C GLN A 44 2.89 -3.01 8.00
N ALA A 45 3.70 -3.76 7.24
CA ALA A 45 5.07 -4.10 7.65
C ALA A 45 5.94 -2.85 7.90
N LEU A 46 5.78 -1.80 7.08
CA LEU A 46 6.45 -0.52 7.30
C LEU A 46 5.99 0.16 8.59
N ALA A 47 4.68 0.17 8.87
CA ALA A 47 4.15 0.76 10.10
C ALA A 47 4.67 0.03 11.35
N ASP A 48 4.71 -1.30 11.31
CA ASP A 48 5.22 -2.13 12.41
C ASP A 48 6.72 -1.88 12.62
N PHE A 49 7.49 -1.85 11.53
CA PHE A 49 8.90 -1.54 11.56
C PHE A 49 9.18 -0.16 12.16
N LEU A 50 8.46 0.88 11.70
CA LEU A 50 8.62 2.24 12.20
C LEU A 50 8.27 2.34 13.68
N SER A 51 7.24 1.61 14.13
CA SER A 51 6.86 1.57 15.54
C SER A 51 7.99 0.99 16.41
N GLY A 52 8.58 -0.14 16.00
CA GLY A 52 9.71 -0.74 16.69
C GLY A 52 10.99 0.12 16.64
N TRP A 53 11.23 0.80 15.51
CA TRP A 53 12.34 1.74 15.39
C TRP A 53 12.16 2.95 16.32
N GLN A 54 10.97 3.56 16.35
CA GLN A 54 10.68 4.71 17.19
C GLN A 54 10.72 4.39 18.69
N ALA A 55 10.38 3.16 19.07
CA ALA A 55 10.52 2.71 20.45
C ALA A 55 12.00 2.71 20.91
N ARG A 56 12.95 2.46 19.99
CA ARG A 56 14.39 2.43 20.28
C ARG A 56 15.09 3.78 20.12
N HIS A 57 14.66 4.59 19.15
CA HIS A 57 15.36 5.81 18.75
C HIS A 57 14.61 7.10 19.08
N GLY A 58 13.40 7.00 19.62
CA GLY A 58 12.50 8.13 19.83
C GLY A 58 11.57 8.35 18.63
N LYS A 59 10.49 9.10 18.86
CA LYS A 59 9.48 9.39 17.84
C LYS A 59 10.08 10.29 16.76
N ILE A 60 9.80 9.98 15.50
CA ILE A 60 10.08 10.88 14.38
C ILE A 60 9.15 12.08 14.52
N THR A 61 9.73 13.26 14.68
CA THR A 61 9.00 14.51 14.90
C THR A 61 8.44 15.09 13.60
N ALA A 62 7.44 15.95 13.72
CA ALA A 62 6.88 16.65 12.57
C ALA A 62 7.92 17.54 11.86
N ALA A 63 8.86 18.11 12.62
CA ALA A 63 9.94 18.94 12.08
C ALA A 63 10.93 18.11 11.24
N GLU A 64 11.32 16.93 11.72
CA GLU A 64 12.16 16.00 10.97
C GLU A 64 11.48 15.52 9.70
N LEU A 65 10.18 15.19 9.76
CA LEU A 65 9.40 14.82 8.57
C LEU A 65 9.27 15.97 7.57
N ALA A 66 9.06 17.20 8.04
CA ALA A 66 8.99 18.38 7.18
C ALA A 66 10.32 18.63 6.46
N ARG A 67 11.43 18.56 7.19
CA ARG A 67 12.78 18.67 6.62
C ARG A 67 13.04 17.59 5.57
N ALA A 68 12.75 16.32 5.90
CA ALA A 68 12.94 15.21 4.97
C ALA A 68 12.12 15.37 3.68
N ARG A 69 10.88 15.90 3.76
CA ARG A 69 10.05 16.17 2.56
C ARG A 69 10.67 17.21 1.64
N VAL A 70 11.25 18.27 2.22
CA VAL A 70 11.95 19.31 1.45
C VAL A 70 13.18 18.71 0.76
N GLU A 71 14.00 17.97 1.49
CA GLU A 71 15.22 17.35 0.96
C GLU A 71 14.92 16.32 -0.14
N LEU A 72 13.85 15.54 0.00
CA LEU A 72 13.42 14.54 -1.00
C LEU A 72 12.62 15.14 -2.15
N GLY A 73 12.31 16.43 -2.14
CA GLY A 73 11.43 17.06 -3.12
C GLY A 73 10.02 16.42 -3.16
N TYR A 74 9.55 15.86 -2.04
CA TYR A 74 8.26 15.16 -1.96
C TYR A 74 7.16 16.12 -1.49
N PRO A 75 6.27 16.62 -2.37
CA PRO A 75 5.13 17.41 -1.96
C PRO A 75 4.17 16.47 -1.25
N GLY A 76 4.13 16.54 0.09
CA GLY A 76 3.41 15.60 0.96
C GLY A 76 2.11 15.09 0.34
N GLY A 77 2.12 13.82 -0.11
CA GLY A 77 0.98 13.21 -0.76
C GLY A 77 -0.26 13.31 0.13
N LYS A 78 -1.31 13.97 -0.38
CA LYS A 78 -2.63 13.94 0.26
C LYS A 78 -3.00 12.48 0.47
N ARG A 79 -3.20 12.08 1.73
CA ARG A 79 -3.89 10.83 2.07
C ARG A 79 -5.32 10.97 1.53
N ARG A 80 -5.55 10.44 0.33
CA ARG A 80 -6.90 10.11 -0.15
C ARG A 80 -7.27 8.74 0.42
#